data_AF-A0AAN7K3I5-F1
#
_entry.id   AF-A0AAN7K3I5-F1
#
_cell.length_a   1.000
_cell.length_b   1.000
_cell.length_c   1.000
_cell.angle_alpha   90.00
_cell.angle_beta   90.00
_cell.angle_gamma   90.00
#
_symmetry.space_group_name_H-M   'P 1'
#
loop_
_entity.id
_entity.type
_entity.pdbx_description
1 polymer ?
#
loop_
_entity_poly.entity_id
_entity_poly.type
_entity_poly.pdbx_seq_one_letter_code
_entity_poly.pdbx_strand_id
1 'polypeptide(L)'
;MKVHHFTYSLLLQECIFRRAYRKAKIIHSQMVVVGYIPNQYLKTKLIILYTKLNDMETAKLLFDKLVTKSLVSWNALIAGYVQKGDNDIALNLYYEIRSNGLSPDQYTFASVLRACSALATLEHGRRVHGILLKTTIKKNVVVSSALVNMYFKCSSLSDGHQVFDKSSGKNIVTWTALISGFGYHGRVLEVLESFNKMKIEGFRPNNVTFLAVLSACSHGGLVEQGWEHFFSMSRDYGIRPTGQHYATMIDLLGRAGRLNEAYLLVLNSPFREHPVIWGALLGACRTHGDIDFLKLAAIKYFELEPENSGKYVVLCNAYAAFGLWDNVAEIRGAMRKWGITKEPGYSSIEVKDEFHVFCQGDKLHRQSEEIYQMIKKITDILKDADYVPDLSPD
;
A
#
# COMPACT_ATOMS: atom_id res chain seq x y z
N MET A 1 22.70 42.43 4.05
CA MET A 1 22.27 42.09 5.43
C MET A 1 22.58 40.62 5.67
N LYS A 2 23.50 40.27 6.59
CA LYS A 2 23.83 38.87 6.88
C LYS A 2 22.69 38.24 7.68
N VAL A 3 21.92 37.35 7.07
CA VAL A 3 20.84 36.63 7.75
C VAL A 3 21.48 35.58 8.67
N HIS A 4 21.12 35.59 9.95
CA HIS A 4 21.65 34.63 10.92
C HIS A 4 21.16 33.21 10.64
N HIS A 5 22.00 32.22 10.97
CA HIS A 5 21.68 30.79 10.83
C HIS A 5 20.36 30.39 11.53
N PHE A 6 20.07 31.03 12.66
CA PHE A 6 18.87 30.80 13.45
C PHE A 6 17.61 31.23 12.69
N THR A 7 17.67 32.35 11.95
CA THR A 7 16.56 32.84 11.12
C THR A 7 16.23 31.85 10.01
N TYR A 8 17.23 31.35 9.28
CA TYR A 8 17.01 30.33 8.24
C TYR A 8 16.44 29.04 8.82
N SER A 9 16.93 28.61 9.99
CA SER A 9 16.40 27.43 10.65
C SER A 9 14.92 27.57 11.02
N LEU A 10 14.56 28.70 11.65
CA LEU A 10 13.18 28.93 12.10
C LEU A 10 12.22 28.98 10.90
N LEU A 11 12.62 29.67 9.84
CA LEU A 11 11.84 29.75 8.60
C LEU A 11 11.67 28.39 7.92
N LEU A 12 12.75 27.60 7.82
CA LEU A 12 12.67 26.25 7.27
C LEU A 12 11.81 25.33 8.13
N GLN A 13 11.94 25.38 9.45
CA GLN A 13 11.14 24.59 10.37
C GLN A 13 9.65 24.93 10.27
N GLU A 14 9.31 26.21 10.20
CA GLU A 14 7.93 26.67 10.03
C GLU A 14 7.37 26.24 8.67
N CYS A 15 8.17 26.34 7.59
CA CYS A 15 7.72 25.89 6.28
C CYS A 15 7.53 24.37 6.22
N ILE A 16 8.40 23.59 6.86
CA ILE A 16 8.24 22.12 6.95
C ILE A 16 6.99 21.78 7.75
N PHE A 17 6.76 22.45 8.89
CA PHE A 17 5.59 22.24 9.73
C PHE A 17 4.28 22.57 9.02
N ARG A 18 4.22 23.71 8.31
CA ARG A 18 3.05 24.13 7.51
C ARG A 18 2.94 23.46 6.14
N ARG A 19 3.82 22.52 5.81
CA ARG A 19 3.92 21.88 4.48
C ARG A 19 4.08 22.90 3.33
N ALA A 20 4.63 24.08 3.61
CA ALA A 20 4.91 25.13 2.64
C ALA A 20 6.24 24.89 1.90
N TYR A 21 6.39 23.71 1.30
CA TYR A 21 7.68 23.24 0.77
C TYR A 21 8.23 24.09 -0.38
N ARG A 22 7.36 24.72 -1.18
CA ARG A 22 7.78 25.68 -2.22
C ARG A 22 8.51 26.88 -1.62
N LYS A 23 7.99 27.45 -0.52
CA LYS A 23 8.64 28.56 0.19
C LYS A 23 9.97 28.13 0.80
N ALA A 24 10.03 26.91 1.34
CA ALA A 24 11.28 26.36 1.87
C ALA A 24 12.36 26.16 0.79
N LYS A 25 11.98 25.73 -0.43
CA LYS A 25 12.90 25.63 -1.58
C LYS A 25 13.42 27.01 -2.00
N ILE A 26 12.57 28.04 -1.99
CA ILE A 26 12.98 29.43 -2.24
C ILE A 26 13.99 29.89 -1.18
N ILE A 27 13.72 29.62 0.10
CA ILE A 27 14.66 29.95 1.19
C ILE A 27 16.03 29.29 0.95
N HIS A 28 16.06 28.00 0.61
CA HIS A 28 17.32 27.34 0.30
C HIS A 28 18.02 27.93 -0.94
N SER A 29 17.28 28.25 -2.00
CA SER A 29 17.86 28.90 -3.19
C SER A 29 18.48 30.26 -2.85
N GLN A 30 17.84 31.06 -2.00
CA GLN A 30 18.38 32.32 -1.52
C GLN A 30 19.68 32.12 -0.75
N MET A 31 19.76 31.08 0.10
CA MET A 31 20.99 30.75 0.85
C MET A 31 22.15 30.47 -0.11
N VAL A 32 21.89 29.74 -1.20
CA VAL A 32 22.90 29.47 -2.23
C VAL A 32 23.31 30.76 -2.94
N VAL A 33 22.36 31.59 -3.38
CA VAL A 33 22.62 32.85 -4.09
C VAL A 33 23.46 33.83 -3.27
N VAL A 34 23.20 33.93 -1.96
CA VAL A 34 23.96 34.83 -1.08
C VAL A 34 25.27 34.21 -0.57
N GLY A 35 25.64 33.02 -1.06
CA GLY A 35 26.87 32.32 -0.67
C GLY A 35 26.87 31.83 0.79
N TYR A 36 25.69 31.66 1.39
CA TYR A 36 25.58 31.22 2.78
C TYR A 36 25.83 29.72 2.88
N ILE A 37 26.81 29.32 3.70
CA ILE A 37 27.19 27.91 3.91
C ILE A 37 26.42 27.36 5.12
N PRO A 38 25.48 26.40 4.93
CA PRO A 38 24.71 25.84 6.04
C PRO A 38 25.57 25.00 6.99
N ASN A 39 25.38 25.18 8.29
CA ASN A 39 25.97 24.29 9.31
C ASN A 39 25.28 22.91 9.31
N GLN A 40 25.83 21.94 10.07
CA GLN A 40 25.33 20.55 10.10
C GLN A 40 23.83 20.46 10.47
N TYR A 41 23.41 21.28 11.42
CA TYR A 41 22.01 21.35 11.86
C TYR A 41 21.08 21.78 10.72
N LEU A 42 21.44 22.84 10.01
CA LEU A 42 20.64 23.37 8.91
C LEU A 42 20.66 22.45 7.69
N LYS A 43 21.79 21.80 7.39
CA LYS A 43 21.86 20.71 6.41
C LYS A 43 20.88 19.59 6.74
N THR A 44 20.79 19.18 8.02
CA THR A 44 19.82 18.17 8.46
C THR A 44 18.37 18.61 8.21
N LYS A 45 18.03 19.88 8.46
CA LYS A 45 16.69 20.44 8.14
C LYS A 45 16.41 20.45 6.64
N LEU A 46 17.41 20.78 5.82
CA LEU A 46 17.29 20.75 4.37
C LEU A 46 17.10 19.32 3.85
N ILE A 47 17.80 18.33 4.41
CA ILE A 47 17.58 16.91 4.09
C ILE A 47 16.11 16.54 4.35
N ILE A 48 15.58 16.85 5.54
CA ILE A 48 14.16 16.61 5.87
C ILE A 48 13.21 17.31 4.88
N LEU A 49 13.52 18.54 4.47
CA LEU A 49 12.73 19.25 3.47
C LEU A 49 12.71 18.52 2.12
N TYR A 50 13.88 18.14 1.62
CA TYR A 50 14.00 17.52 0.30
C TYR A 50 13.42 16.10 0.26
N THR A 51 13.53 15.33 1.34
CA THR A 51 12.84 14.04 1.44
C THR A 51 11.31 14.22 1.45
N LYS A 52 10.78 15.28 2.06
CA LYS A 52 9.33 15.60 2.00
C LYS A 52 8.88 16.09 0.62
N LEU A 53 9.79 16.59 -0.20
CA LEU A 53 9.55 16.97 -1.59
C LEU A 53 9.72 15.80 -2.58
N ASN A 54 10.05 14.60 -2.11
CA ASN A 54 10.40 13.44 -2.93
C ASN A 54 11.65 13.65 -3.82
N ASP A 55 12.48 14.65 -3.50
CA ASP A 55 13.73 14.97 -4.20
C ASP A 55 14.89 14.29 -3.45
N MET A 56 14.97 12.98 -3.64
CA MET A 56 15.92 12.12 -2.91
C MET A 56 17.37 12.34 -3.35
N GLU A 57 17.59 12.78 -4.57
CA GLU A 57 18.93 13.13 -5.09
C GLU A 57 19.52 14.30 -4.30
N THR A 58 18.77 15.40 -4.15
CA THR A 58 19.24 16.56 -3.38
C THR A 58 19.39 16.22 -1.90
N ALA A 59 18.46 15.42 -1.35
CA ALA A 59 18.55 14.96 0.04
C ALA A 59 19.82 14.13 0.29
N LYS A 60 20.15 13.19 -0.61
CA LYS A 60 21.34 12.35 -0.53
C LYS A 60 22.63 13.18 -0.69
N LEU A 61 22.67 14.11 -1.64
CA LEU A 61 23.80 15.04 -1.81
C LEU A 61 24.08 15.85 -0.54
N LEU A 62 23.04 16.38 0.11
CA LEU A 62 23.18 17.13 1.36
C LEU A 62 23.64 16.24 2.52
N PHE A 63 23.14 15.01 2.57
CA PHE A 63 23.52 14.00 3.56
C PHE A 63 24.99 13.57 3.43
N ASP A 64 25.47 13.37 2.21
CA ASP A 64 26.87 13.00 1.96
C ASP A 64 27.83 14.12 2.33
N LYS A 65 27.40 15.38 2.18
CA LYS A 65 28.11 16.59 2.63
C LYS A 65 28.05 16.85 4.15
N LEU A 66 27.42 15.98 4.94
CA LEU A 66 27.49 16.04 6.42
C LEU A 66 28.83 15.46 6.88
N VAL A 67 29.51 16.20 7.77
CA VAL A 67 30.77 15.74 8.40
C VAL A 67 30.45 14.69 9.45
N THR A 68 29.41 14.94 10.25
CA THR A 68 28.87 14.00 11.23
C THR A 68 27.41 13.71 10.90
N LYS A 69 27.10 12.45 10.59
CA LYS A 69 25.75 12.00 10.26
C LYS A 69 25.04 11.60 11.56
N SER A 70 24.11 12.44 12.01
CA SER A 70 23.30 12.17 13.21
C SER A 70 22.20 11.15 12.92
N LEU A 71 21.69 10.46 13.95
CA LEU A 71 20.55 9.54 13.81
C LEU A 71 19.33 10.24 13.17
N VAL A 72 19.12 11.53 13.44
CA VAL A 72 18.05 12.33 12.83
C VAL A 72 18.23 12.42 11.32
N SER A 73 19.44 12.66 10.83
CA SER A 73 19.72 12.73 9.38
C SER A 73 19.55 11.37 8.69
N TRP A 74 19.95 10.28 9.36
CA TRP A 74 19.70 8.92 8.87
C TRP A 74 18.21 8.59 8.81
N ASN A 75 17.47 8.84 9.89
CA ASN A 75 16.03 8.62 9.97
C ASN A 75 15.27 9.42 8.90
N ALA A 76 15.69 10.66 8.62
CA ALA A 76 15.10 11.46 7.56
C ALA A 76 15.28 10.81 6.18
N LEU A 77 16.46 10.26 5.91
CA LEU A 77 16.78 9.63 4.64
C LEU A 77 16.06 8.28 4.48
N ILE A 78 16.07 7.42 5.51
CA ILE A 78 15.34 6.15 5.53
C ILE A 78 13.84 6.40 5.31
N ALA A 79 13.24 7.32 6.07
CA ALA A 79 11.82 7.63 5.91
C ALA A 79 11.49 8.20 4.51
N GLY A 80 12.41 8.98 3.92
CA GLY A 80 12.30 9.48 2.56
C GLY A 80 12.27 8.36 1.51
N TYR A 81 13.21 7.42 1.57
CA TYR A 81 13.25 6.29 0.65
C TYR A 81 12.04 5.35 0.82
N VAL A 82 11.61 5.07 2.05
CA VAL A 82 10.36 4.31 2.31
C VAL A 82 9.13 5.03 1.74
N GLN A 83 9.09 6.36 1.81
CA GLN A 83 7.99 7.14 1.25
C GLN A 83 7.99 7.10 -0.29
N LYS A 84 9.16 7.07 -0.92
CA LYS A 84 9.33 6.98 -2.38
C LYS A 84 9.05 5.57 -2.93
N GLY A 85 9.20 4.54 -2.09
CA GLY A 85 9.05 3.13 -2.48
C GLY A 85 10.36 2.37 -2.65
N ASP A 86 11.51 3.06 -2.51
CA ASP A 86 12.87 2.50 -2.60
C ASP A 86 13.24 1.82 -1.25
N ASN A 87 12.47 0.79 -0.89
CA ASN A 87 12.52 0.17 0.43
C ASN A 87 13.82 -0.64 0.67
N ASP A 88 14.45 -1.13 -0.38
CA ASP A 88 15.76 -1.80 -0.37
C ASP A 88 16.87 -0.84 0.08
N ILE A 89 16.90 0.38 -0.47
CA ILE A 89 17.84 1.43 -0.08
C ILE A 89 17.62 1.79 1.39
N ALA A 90 16.37 1.93 1.82
CA ALA A 90 16.05 2.23 3.21
C ALA A 90 16.56 1.16 4.19
N LEU A 91 16.49 -0.12 3.80
CA LEU A 91 16.97 -1.25 4.59
C LEU A 91 18.50 -1.29 4.66
N ASN A 92 19.19 -1.02 3.55
CA ASN A 92 20.65 -0.90 3.51
C ASN A 92 21.15 0.22 4.43
N LEU A 93 20.51 1.40 4.39
CA LEU A 93 20.84 2.51 5.28
C LEU A 93 20.66 2.15 6.77
N TYR A 94 19.71 1.29 7.12
CA TYR A 94 19.57 0.79 8.49
C TYR A 94 20.75 -0.08 8.92
N TYR A 95 21.23 -0.94 8.03
CA TYR A 95 22.43 -1.72 8.31
C TYR A 95 23.67 -0.82 8.45
N GLU A 96 23.75 0.26 7.68
CA GLU A 96 24.77 1.29 7.84
C GLU A 96 24.68 2.03 9.19
N ILE A 97 23.48 2.39 9.68
CA ILE A 97 23.33 2.95 11.04
C ILE A 97 24.01 2.04 12.07
N ARG A 98 23.75 0.72 11.95
CA ARG A 98 24.26 -0.26 12.91
C ARG A 98 25.75 -0.51 12.78
N SER A 99 26.30 -0.57 11.55
CA SER A 99 27.73 -0.73 11.34
C SER A 99 28.53 0.49 11.82
N ASN A 100 27.93 1.68 11.78
CA ASN A 100 28.48 2.90 12.37
C ASN A 100 28.32 2.99 13.90
N GLY A 101 27.81 1.94 14.56
CA GLY A 101 27.65 1.91 16.03
C GLY A 101 26.55 2.82 16.57
N LEU A 102 25.68 3.37 15.72
CA LEU A 102 24.55 4.19 16.15
C LEU A 102 23.40 3.28 16.62
N SER A 103 22.80 3.60 17.76
CA SER A 103 21.63 2.88 18.27
C SER A 103 20.37 3.36 17.54
N PRO A 104 19.63 2.47 16.84
CA PRO A 104 18.34 2.81 16.24
C PRO A 104 17.33 3.27 17.30
N ASP A 105 16.47 4.24 16.93
CA ASP A 105 15.37 4.72 17.77
C ASP A 105 14.00 4.24 17.25
N GLN A 106 12.91 4.66 17.90
CA GLN A 106 11.56 4.28 17.52
C GLN A 106 11.19 4.70 16.09
N TYR A 107 11.77 5.79 15.57
CA TYR A 107 11.51 6.27 14.22
C TYR A 107 12.29 5.44 13.20
N THR A 108 13.52 5.05 13.54
CA THR A 108 14.29 4.09 12.74
C THR A 108 13.52 2.77 12.62
N PHE A 109 13.13 2.16 13.74
CA PHE A 109 12.43 0.87 13.73
C PHE A 109 11.10 0.95 12.98
N ALA A 110 10.29 1.97 13.20
CA ALA A 110 9.02 2.12 12.49
C ALA A 110 9.21 2.23 10.96
N SER A 111 10.22 2.97 10.51
CA SER A 111 10.50 3.14 9.08
C SER A 111 11.03 1.85 8.45
N VAL A 112 11.96 1.17 9.13
CA VAL A 112 12.56 -0.07 8.63
C VAL A 112 11.55 -1.23 8.62
N LEU A 113 10.70 -1.33 9.63
CA LEU A 113 9.61 -2.34 9.63
C LEU A 113 8.62 -2.10 8.50
N ARG A 114 8.34 -0.83 8.15
CA ARG A 114 7.55 -0.49 6.96
C ARG A 114 8.26 -0.90 5.67
N ALA A 115 9.58 -0.69 5.58
CA ALA A 115 10.37 -1.15 4.43
C ALA A 115 10.27 -2.68 4.26
N CYS A 116 10.48 -3.44 5.36
CA CYS A 116 10.32 -4.90 5.34
C CYS A 116 8.90 -5.33 4.96
N SER A 117 7.88 -4.60 5.41
CA SER A 117 6.47 -4.86 5.06
C SER A 117 6.24 -4.70 3.55
N ALA A 118 6.84 -3.68 2.94
CA ALA A 118 6.66 -3.37 1.53
C ALA A 118 7.44 -4.32 0.62
N LEU A 119 8.62 -4.78 1.06
CA LEU A 119 9.42 -5.78 0.35
C LEU A 119 8.95 -7.23 0.60
N ALA A 120 8.02 -7.45 1.53
CA ALA A 120 7.61 -8.78 2.01
C ALA A 120 8.77 -9.66 2.53
N THR A 121 9.84 -9.04 3.05
CA THR A 121 11.06 -9.73 3.52
C THR A 121 10.94 -10.14 5.00
N LEU A 122 10.34 -11.31 5.27
CA LEU A 122 10.10 -11.80 6.64
C LEU A 122 11.38 -11.95 7.47
N GLU A 123 12.47 -12.46 6.85
CA GLU A 123 13.73 -12.70 7.57
C GLU A 123 14.34 -11.40 8.10
N HIS A 124 14.43 -10.39 7.24
CA HIS A 124 14.85 -9.04 7.60
C HIS A 124 13.98 -8.46 8.72
N GLY A 125 12.65 -8.60 8.60
CA GLY A 125 11.70 -8.21 9.65
C GLY A 125 11.95 -8.90 11.00
N ARG A 126 12.21 -10.21 11.00
CA ARG A 126 12.54 -10.99 12.21
C ARG A 126 13.88 -10.57 12.83
N ARG A 127 14.91 -10.32 12.01
CA ARG A 127 16.21 -9.79 12.49
C ARG A 127 16.02 -8.44 13.19
N VAL A 128 15.27 -7.52 12.57
CA VAL A 128 14.94 -6.20 13.14
C VAL A 128 14.14 -6.33 14.43
N HIS A 129 13.13 -7.21 14.47
CA HIS A 129 12.36 -7.48 15.69
C HIS A 129 13.23 -8.05 16.82
N GLY A 130 14.13 -8.99 16.52
CA GLY A 130 15.07 -9.55 17.51
C GLY A 130 15.98 -8.48 18.12
N ILE A 131 16.39 -7.48 17.35
CA ILE A 131 17.16 -6.33 17.84
C ILE A 131 16.26 -5.43 18.69
N LEU A 132 15.05 -5.12 18.23
CA LEU A 132 14.08 -4.31 18.97
C LEU A 132 13.80 -4.88 20.36
N LEU A 133 13.67 -6.20 20.50
CA LEU A 133 13.44 -6.89 21.79
C LEU A 133 14.56 -6.65 22.81
N LYS A 134 15.79 -6.36 22.35
CA LYS A 134 16.95 -6.06 23.19
C LYS A 134 17.03 -4.57 23.60
N THR A 135 16.09 -3.74 23.15
CA THR A 135 16.06 -2.29 23.44
C THR A 135 14.99 -1.93 24.47
N THR A 136 15.05 -0.71 25.01
CA THR A 136 14.02 -0.15 25.89
C THR A 136 12.75 0.30 25.15
N ILE A 137 12.75 0.26 23.81
CA ILE A 137 11.71 0.81 22.94
C ILE A 137 10.49 -0.13 22.78
N LYS A 138 10.57 -1.35 23.32
CA LYS A 138 9.57 -2.43 23.20
C LYS A 138 8.10 -2.05 23.49
N LYS A 139 7.85 -1.00 24.29
CA LYS A 139 6.49 -0.54 24.65
C LYS A 139 5.96 0.59 23.76
N ASN A 140 6.64 0.92 22.66
CA ASN A 140 6.23 2.01 21.78
C ASN A 140 5.11 1.56 20.81
N VAL A 141 3.93 2.17 20.91
CA VAL A 141 2.73 1.79 20.13
C VAL A 141 2.92 1.96 18.62
N VAL A 142 3.70 2.95 18.17
CA VAL A 142 4.00 3.15 16.75
C VAL A 142 4.83 1.99 16.22
N VAL A 143 5.84 1.58 16.97
CA VAL A 143 6.69 0.44 16.61
C VAL A 143 5.90 -0.87 16.66
N SER A 144 5.10 -1.10 17.70
CA SER A 144 4.25 -2.30 17.80
C SER A 144 3.26 -2.40 16.62
N SER A 145 2.64 -1.29 16.22
CA SER A 145 1.72 -1.28 15.07
C SER A 145 2.44 -1.56 13.75
N ALA A 146 3.63 -0.98 13.55
CA ALA A 146 4.46 -1.27 12.37
C ALA A 146 4.90 -2.75 12.35
N LEU A 147 5.18 -3.33 13.51
CA LEU A 147 5.61 -4.72 13.65
C LEU A 147 4.47 -5.70 13.34
N VAL A 148 3.27 -5.47 13.88
CA VAL A 148 2.06 -6.24 13.53
C VAL A 148 1.85 -6.19 12.01
N ASN A 149 1.83 -4.99 11.43
CA ASN A 149 1.64 -4.83 9.99
C ASN A 149 2.72 -5.55 9.16
N MET A 150 3.98 -5.52 9.59
CA MET A 150 5.07 -6.22 8.92
C MET A 150 4.84 -7.72 8.89
N TYR A 151 4.52 -8.34 10.03
CA TYR A 151 4.28 -9.79 10.07
C TYR A 151 3.09 -10.20 9.19
N PHE A 152 1.99 -9.46 9.23
CA PHE A 152 0.85 -9.73 8.36
C PHE A 152 1.18 -9.54 6.88
N LYS A 153 1.90 -8.47 6.50
CA LYS A 153 2.31 -8.25 5.10
C LYS A 153 3.34 -9.26 4.60
N CYS A 154 4.11 -9.85 5.50
CA CYS A 154 5.02 -10.96 5.22
C CYS A 154 4.37 -12.35 5.40
N SER A 155 3.03 -12.44 5.34
CA SER A 155 2.25 -13.68 5.42
C SER A 155 2.47 -14.54 6.69
N SER A 156 2.98 -13.94 7.77
CA SER A 156 3.22 -14.62 9.05
C SER A 156 2.16 -14.21 10.08
N LEU A 157 0.94 -14.72 9.90
CA LEU A 157 -0.24 -14.32 10.67
C LEU A 157 -0.10 -14.66 12.16
N SER A 158 0.46 -15.83 12.48
CA SER A 158 0.65 -16.28 13.87
C SER A 158 1.59 -15.35 14.64
N ASP A 159 2.74 -15.00 14.06
CA ASP A 159 3.68 -14.06 14.67
C ASP A 159 3.04 -12.66 14.80
N GLY A 160 2.29 -12.21 13.77
CA GLY A 160 1.57 -10.93 13.79
C GLY A 160 0.53 -10.84 14.91
N HIS A 161 -0.26 -11.89 15.11
CA HIS A 161 -1.22 -11.99 16.20
C HIS A 161 -0.51 -12.04 17.57
N GLN A 162 0.56 -12.82 17.70
CA GLN A 162 1.31 -12.91 18.95
C GLN A 162 1.94 -11.56 19.35
N VAL A 163 2.47 -10.80 18.39
CA VAL A 163 2.97 -9.44 18.63
C VAL A 163 1.84 -8.53 19.09
N PHE A 164 0.66 -8.62 18.48
CA PHE A 164 -0.50 -7.85 18.89
C PHE A 164 -0.87 -8.17 20.34
N ASP A 165 -1.02 -9.44 20.71
CA ASP A 165 -1.37 -9.84 22.07
C ASP A 165 -0.38 -9.34 23.11
N LYS A 166 0.92 -9.49 22.84
CA LYS A 166 2.01 -9.03 23.72
C LYS A 166 2.18 -7.52 23.78
N SER A 167 1.55 -6.76 22.87
CA SER A 167 1.68 -5.30 22.84
C SER A 167 0.97 -4.66 24.05
N SER A 168 1.72 -3.88 24.83
CA SER A 168 1.19 -3.03 25.90
C SER A 168 0.72 -1.69 25.33
N GLY A 169 -0.42 -1.17 25.78
CA GLY A 169 -0.93 0.13 25.33
C GLY A 169 -1.51 0.11 23.92
N LYS A 170 -2.25 -0.97 23.57
CA LYS A 170 -2.99 -1.08 22.30
C LYS A 170 -3.80 0.19 22.06
N ASN A 171 -3.80 0.68 20.83
CA ASN A 171 -4.63 1.80 20.41
C ASN A 171 -5.39 1.46 19.12
N ILE A 172 -6.16 2.42 18.61
CA ILE A 172 -6.94 2.27 17.38
C ILE A 172 -6.05 1.84 16.20
N VAL A 173 -4.79 2.33 16.13
CA VAL A 173 -3.85 1.99 15.05
C VAL A 173 -3.42 0.53 15.13
N THR A 174 -3.13 0.01 16.34
CA THR A 174 -2.73 -1.39 16.53
C THR A 174 -3.88 -2.35 16.20
N TRP A 175 -5.11 -2.03 16.64
CA TRP A 175 -6.31 -2.79 16.29
C TRP A 175 -6.61 -2.77 14.79
N THR A 176 -6.51 -1.60 14.16
CA THR A 176 -6.72 -1.45 12.72
C THR A 176 -5.70 -2.27 11.93
N ALA A 177 -4.44 -2.32 12.38
CA ALA A 177 -3.41 -3.13 11.75
C ALA A 177 -3.70 -4.64 11.84
N LEU A 178 -4.20 -5.13 12.99
CA LEU A 178 -4.62 -6.52 13.17
C LEU A 178 -5.79 -6.88 12.24
N ILE A 179 -6.85 -6.09 12.28
CA ILE A 179 -8.09 -6.31 11.50
C ILE A 179 -7.79 -6.25 10.00
N SER A 180 -7.04 -5.24 9.55
CA SER A 180 -6.64 -5.13 8.14
C SER A 180 -5.71 -6.27 7.73
N GLY A 181 -4.81 -6.68 8.63
CA GLY A 181 -3.91 -7.81 8.45
C GLY A 181 -4.66 -9.10 8.14
N PHE A 182 -5.64 -9.46 8.96
CA PHE A 182 -6.51 -10.62 8.69
C PHE A 182 -7.32 -10.44 7.40
N GLY A 183 -7.84 -9.23 7.15
CA GLY A 183 -8.58 -8.91 5.93
C GLY A 183 -7.79 -9.16 4.64
N TYR A 184 -6.49 -8.80 4.61
CA TYR A 184 -5.63 -9.07 3.45
C TYR A 184 -5.47 -10.55 3.12
N HIS A 185 -5.66 -11.43 4.10
CA HIS A 185 -5.51 -12.88 3.97
C HIS A 185 -6.85 -13.62 3.92
N GLY A 186 -7.96 -12.90 3.69
CA GLY A 186 -9.29 -13.50 3.58
C GLY A 186 -9.78 -14.18 4.87
N ARG A 187 -9.22 -13.82 6.03
CA ARG A 187 -9.54 -14.40 7.35
C ARG A 187 -10.79 -13.74 7.94
N VAL A 188 -11.93 -14.01 7.31
CA VAL A 188 -13.21 -13.32 7.58
C VAL A 188 -13.63 -13.44 9.05
N LEU A 189 -13.56 -14.64 9.62
CA LEU A 189 -13.94 -14.89 11.01
C LEU A 189 -13.07 -14.08 11.98
N GLU A 190 -11.74 -14.13 11.79
CA GLU A 190 -10.79 -13.42 12.63
C GLU A 190 -10.95 -11.89 12.53
N VAL A 191 -11.32 -11.36 11.36
CA VAL A 191 -11.66 -9.93 11.18
C VAL A 191 -12.84 -9.55 12.06
N LEU A 192 -13.94 -10.31 11.99
CA LEU A 192 -15.17 -10.02 12.72
C LEU A 192 -15.00 -10.20 14.23
N GLU A 193 -14.32 -11.27 14.65
CA GLU A 193 -13.98 -11.50 16.06
C GLU A 193 -13.09 -10.37 16.62
N SER A 194 -12.05 -9.99 15.89
CA SER A 194 -11.15 -8.90 16.28
C SER A 194 -11.90 -7.55 16.34
N PHE A 195 -12.80 -7.30 15.39
CA PHE A 195 -13.63 -6.10 15.37
C PHE A 195 -14.61 -6.05 16.55
N ASN A 196 -15.24 -7.18 16.89
CA ASN A 196 -16.10 -7.28 18.07
C ASN A 196 -15.31 -7.09 19.36
N LYS A 197 -14.14 -7.71 19.48
CA LYS A 197 -13.24 -7.53 20.63
C LYS A 197 -12.78 -6.08 20.77
N MET A 198 -12.42 -5.41 19.66
CA MET A 198 -12.08 -3.98 19.63
C MET A 198 -13.21 -3.12 20.22
N LYS A 199 -14.47 -3.39 19.84
CA LYS A 199 -15.64 -2.67 20.37
C LYS A 199 -15.86 -2.95 21.87
N ILE A 200 -15.76 -4.20 22.30
CA ILE A 200 -15.94 -4.61 23.72
C ILE A 200 -14.89 -3.95 24.61
N GLU A 201 -13.64 -3.87 24.14
CA GLU A 201 -12.55 -3.17 24.85
C GLU A 201 -12.65 -1.64 24.78
N GLY A 202 -13.72 -1.08 24.19
CA GLY A 202 -14.00 0.35 24.16
C GLY A 202 -13.21 1.16 23.12
N PHE A 203 -12.55 0.49 22.17
CA PHE A 203 -11.83 1.19 21.10
C PHE A 203 -12.79 1.56 19.96
N ARG A 204 -12.83 2.84 19.61
CA ARG A 204 -13.69 3.36 18.53
C ARG A 204 -13.08 3.01 17.15
N PRO A 205 -13.79 2.25 16.30
CA PRO A 205 -13.38 2.01 14.92
C PRO A 205 -13.22 3.30 14.12
N ASN A 206 -12.36 3.28 13.10
CA ASN A 206 -12.19 4.38 12.16
C ASN A 206 -12.55 3.95 10.71
N ASN A 207 -12.42 4.87 9.76
CA ASN A 207 -12.65 4.59 8.33
C ASN A 207 -11.91 3.34 7.82
N VAL A 208 -10.64 3.18 8.18
CA VAL A 208 -9.83 2.04 7.71
C VAL A 208 -10.30 0.75 8.35
N THR A 209 -10.68 0.77 9.63
CA THR A 209 -11.24 -0.40 10.32
C THR A 209 -12.51 -0.90 9.62
N PHE A 210 -13.44 0.00 9.31
CA PHE A 210 -14.68 -0.36 8.64
C PHE A 210 -14.46 -0.84 7.22
N LEU A 211 -13.55 -0.24 6.47
CA LEU A 211 -13.20 -0.72 5.14
C LEU A 211 -12.70 -2.17 5.19
N ALA A 212 -11.85 -2.54 6.16
CA ALA A 212 -11.38 -3.90 6.34
C ALA A 212 -12.52 -4.88 6.68
N VAL A 213 -13.42 -4.48 7.59
CA VAL A 213 -14.60 -5.28 7.97
C VAL A 213 -15.56 -5.49 6.79
N LEU A 214 -15.91 -4.42 6.07
CA LEU A 214 -16.78 -4.53 4.89
C LEU A 214 -16.13 -5.35 3.79
N SER A 215 -14.80 -5.24 3.63
CA SER A 215 -14.08 -6.08 2.69
C SER A 215 -14.18 -7.54 3.09
N ALA A 216 -14.02 -7.87 4.38
CA ALA A 216 -14.22 -9.24 4.86
C ALA A 216 -15.65 -9.72 4.65
N CYS A 217 -16.67 -8.88 4.86
CA CYS A 217 -18.06 -9.21 4.52
C CYS A 217 -18.21 -9.51 3.02
N SER A 218 -17.62 -8.69 2.14
CA SER A 218 -17.62 -8.92 0.69
C SER A 218 -17.03 -10.29 0.32
N HIS A 219 -15.85 -10.60 0.85
CA HIS A 219 -15.18 -11.88 0.58
C HIS A 219 -15.93 -13.08 1.19
N GLY A 220 -16.60 -12.88 2.33
CA GLY A 220 -17.41 -13.91 2.98
C GLY A 220 -18.85 -14.01 2.46
N GLY A 221 -19.28 -13.16 1.53
CA GLY A 221 -20.68 -13.11 1.06
C GLY A 221 -21.70 -12.70 2.13
N LEU A 222 -21.27 -12.02 3.20
CA LEU A 222 -22.08 -11.68 4.37
C LEU A 222 -22.89 -10.40 4.13
N VAL A 223 -23.88 -10.45 3.23
CA VAL A 223 -24.59 -9.25 2.75
C VAL A 223 -25.28 -8.49 3.89
N GLU A 224 -26.03 -9.18 4.74
CA GLU A 224 -26.78 -8.56 5.83
C GLU A 224 -25.86 -7.89 6.86
N GLN A 225 -24.78 -8.55 7.26
CA GLN A 225 -23.77 -7.97 8.17
C GLN A 225 -23.02 -6.80 7.52
N GLY A 226 -22.75 -6.89 6.20
CA GLY A 226 -22.15 -5.80 5.44
C GLY A 226 -23.00 -4.53 5.50
N TRP A 227 -24.31 -4.65 5.30
CA TRP A 227 -25.24 -3.53 5.44
C TRP A 227 -25.30 -3.00 6.88
N GLU A 228 -25.40 -3.89 7.87
CA GLU A 228 -25.40 -3.50 9.29
C GLU A 228 -24.17 -2.65 9.63
N HIS A 229 -22.98 -3.13 9.25
CA HIS A 229 -21.74 -2.42 9.48
C HIS A 229 -21.67 -1.11 8.70
N PHE A 230 -22.05 -1.11 7.42
CA PHE A 230 -22.06 0.10 6.58
C PHE A 230 -22.93 1.21 7.16
N PHE A 231 -24.13 0.89 7.65
CA PHE A 231 -25.00 1.88 8.28
C PHE A 231 -24.51 2.29 9.67
N SER A 232 -23.97 1.34 10.47
CA SER A 232 -23.42 1.64 11.79
C SER A 232 -22.29 2.69 11.73
N MET A 233 -21.51 2.72 10.64
CA MET A 233 -20.47 3.75 10.42
C MET A 233 -21.00 5.16 10.66
N SER A 234 -22.13 5.49 10.03
CA SER A 234 -22.72 6.82 10.13
C SER A 234 -23.54 6.95 11.41
N ARG A 235 -24.39 5.96 11.70
CA ARG A 235 -25.36 5.99 12.80
C ARG A 235 -24.69 6.01 14.18
N ASP A 236 -23.74 5.11 14.39
CA ASP A 236 -23.18 4.83 15.73
C ASP A 236 -21.82 5.51 15.91
N TYR A 237 -21.09 5.74 14.82
CA TYR A 237 -19.72 6.29 14.86
C TYR A 237 -19.55 7.65 14.19
N GLY A 238 -20.56 8.21 13.53
CA GLY A 238 -20.47 9.52 12.85
C GLY A 238 -19.42 9.55 11.73
N ILE A 239 -19.06 8.39 11.17
CA ILE A 239 -18.09 8.23 10.10
C ILE A 239 -18.84 8.27 8.77
N ARG A 240 -18.51 9.25 7.93
CA ARG A 240 -19.07 9.36 6.58
C ARG A 240 -18.42 8.32 5.66
N PRO A 241 -19.21 7.45 4.99
CA PRO A 241 -18.69 6.51 4.02
C PRO A 241 -17.97 7.24 2.87
N THR A 242 -16.88 6.64 2.41
CA THR A 242 -16.06 7.14 1.30
C THR A 242 -16.34 6.33 0.03
N GLY A 243 -15.86 6.78 -1.13
CA GLY A 243 -16.01 6.03 -2.39
C GLY A 243 -15.50 4.58 -2.31
N GLN A 244 -14.47 4.31 -1.50
CA GLN A 244 -13.99 2.94 -1.24
C GLN A 244 -15.02 2.09 -0.49
N HIS A 245 -15.67 2.63 0.54
CA HIS A 245 -16.71 1.89 1.27
C HIS A 245 -17.90 1.54 0.36
N TYR A 246 -18.34 2.47 -0.49
CA TYR A 246 -19.38 2.20 -1.49
C TYR A 246 -18.93 1.13 -2.48
N ALA A 247 -17.71 1.22 -3.02
CA ALA A 247 -17.19 0.22 -3.95
C ALA A 247 -17.12 -1.18 -3.31
N THR A 248 -16.74 -1.28 -2.03
CA THR A 248 -16.76 -2.55 -1.30
C THR A 248 -18.17 -3.11 -1.12
N MET A 249 -19.17 -2.26 -0.86
CA MET A 249 -20.57 -2.71 -0.79
C MET A 249 -21.10 -3.17 -2.16
N ILE A 250 -20.69 -2.50 -3.24
CA ILE A 250 -21.04 -2.90 -4.61
C ILE A 250 -20.39 -4.24 -4.96
N ASP A 251 -19.12 -4.43 -4.61
CA ASP A 251 -18.43 -5.72 -4.76
C ASP A 251 -19.14 -6.83 -3.96
N LEU A 252 -19.56 -6.56 -2.72
CA LEU A 252 -20.33 -7.50 -1.90
C LEU A 252 -21.65 -7.91 -2.54
N LEU A 253 -22.47 -6.94 -2.96
CA LEU A 253 -23.75 -7.19 -3.63
C LEU A 253 -23.54 -7.91 -4.97
N GLY A 254 -22.51 -7.48 -5.69
CA GLY A 254 -22.06 -8.07 -6.93
C GLY A 254 -21.75 -9.54 -6.78
N ARG A 255 -20.86 -9.92 -5.85
CA ARG A 255 -20.51 -11.31 -5.57
C ARG A 255 -21.72 -12.15 -5.14
N ALA A 256 -22.66 -11.56 -4.42
CA ALA A 256 -23.91 -12.20 -4.02
C ALA A 256 -24.96 -12.33 -5.16
N GLY A 257 -24.66 -11.86 -6.38
CA GLY A 257 -25.57 -11.90 -7.52
C GLY A 257 -26.69 -10.84 -7.49
N ARG A 258 -26.65 -9.90 -6.52
CA ARG A 258 -27.65 -8.83 -6.34
C ARG A 258 -27.33 -7.62 -7.22
N LEU A 259 -27.15 -7.84 -8.53
CA LEU A 259 -26.67 -6.80 -9.48
C LEU A 259 -27.56 -5.56 -9.54
N ASN A 260 -28.88 -5.73 -9.51
CA ASN A 260 -29.82 -4.61 -9.50
C ASN A 260 -29.61 -3.70 -8.29
N GLU A 261 -29.39 -4.27 -7.10
CA GLU A 261 -29.12 -3.51 -5.89
C GLU A 261 -27.74 -2.85 -5.93
N ALA A 262 -26.74 -3.55 -6.46
CA ALA A 262 -25.42 -2.99 -6.70
C ALA A 262 -25.50 -1.76 -7.61
N TYR A 263 -26.27 -1.84 -8.70
CA TYR A 263 -26.50 -0.73 -9.62
C TYR A 263 -27.28 0.42 -8.97
N LEU A 264 -28.35 0.14 -8.23
CA LEU A 264 -29.08 1.17 -7.49
C LEU A 264 -28.19 1.88 -6.47
N LEU A 265 -27.28 1.16 -5.81
CA LEU A 265 -26.32 1.74 -4.89
C LEU A 265 -25.32 2.68 -5.59
N VAL A 266 -24.90 2.36 -6.83
CA VAL A 266 -24.08 3.27 -7.65
C VAL A 266 -24.84 4.58 -7.92
N LEU A 267 -26.09 4.48 -8.40
CA LEU A 267 -26.89 5.65 -8.76
C LEU A 267 -27.18 6.57 -7.57
N ASN A 268 -27.43 5.99 -6.40
CA ASN A 268 -27.71 6.72 -5.16
C ASN A 268 -26.44 7.16 -4.41
N SER A 269 -25.25 6.79 -4.89
CA SER A 269 -23.99 7.16 -4.25
C SER A 269 -23.65 8.63 -4.52
N PRO A 270 -23.19 9.39 -3.50
CA PRO A 270 -22.62 10.72 -3.73
C PRO A 270 -21.31 10.67 -4.54
N PHE A 271 -20.76 9.48 -4.78
CA PHE A 271 -19.53 9.24 -5.51
C PHE A 271 -19.77 8.60 -6.90
N ARG A 272 -20.97 8.76 -7.49
CA ARG A 272 -21.31 8.21 -8.82
C ARG A 272 -20.37 8.66 -9.96
N GLU A 273 -19.62 9.73 -9.77
CA GLU A 273 -18.61 10.23 -10.73
C GLU A 273 -17.19 9.71 -10.40
N HIS A 274 -17.06 8.82 -9.41
CA HIS A 274 -15.77 8.27 -9.00
C HIS A 274 -15.52 6.91 -9.68
N PRO A 275 -14.38 6.70 -10.37
CA PRO A 275 -14.15 5.49 -11.16
C PRO A 275 -14.19 4.18 -10.35
N VAL A 276 -13.74 4.21 -9.10
CA VAL A 276 -13.64 3.03 -8.21
C VAL A 276 -14.98 2.30 -8.05
N ILE A 277 -16.10 3.02 -8.03
CA ILE A 277 -17.45 2.46 -7.86
C ILE A 277 -17.93 1.74 -9.13
N TRP A 278 -17.67 2.33 -10.30
CA TRP A 278 -17.96 1.71 -11.59
C TRP A 278 -17.06 0.50 -11.88
N GLY A 279 -15.79 0.54 -11.43
CA GLY A 279 -14.89 -0.59 -11.53
C GLY A 279 -15.37 -1.79 -10.70
N ALA A 280 -15.90 -1.55 -9.49
CA ALA A 280 -16.50 -2.59 -8.67
C ALA A 280 -17.76 -3.20 -9.32
N LEU A 281 -18.64 -2.36 -9.90
CA LEU A 281 -19.81 -2.85 -10.63
C LEU A 281 -19.41 -3.65 -11.88
N LEU A 282 -18.42 -3.19 -12.64
CA LEU A 282 -17.91 -3.90 -13.81
C LEU A 282 -17.39 -5.30 -13.43
N GLY A 283 -16.65 -5.39 -12.32
CA GLY A 283 -16.21 -6.67 -11.76
C GLY A 283 -17.37 -7.59 -11.38
N ALA A 284 -18.43 -7.04 -10.76
CA ALA A 284 -19.64 -7.76 -10.41
C ALA A 284 -20.39 -8.32 -11.62
N CYS A 285 -20.59 -7.50 -12.66
CA CYS A 285 -21.27 -7.89 -13.89
C CYS A 285 -20.53 -9.01 -14.62
N ARG A 286 -19.19 -8.98 -14.59
CA ARG A 286 -18.36 -10.04 -15.18
C ARG A 286 -18.63 -11.41 -14.57
N THR A 287 -18.85 -11.48 -13.26
CA THR A 287 -19.07 -12.74 -12.54
C THR A 287 -20.46 -13.32 -12.76
N HIS A 288 -21.49 -12.47 -12.93
CA HIS A 288 -22.90 -12.90 -12.96
C HIS A 288 -23.59 -12.75 -14.32
N GLY A 289 -22.85 -12.39 -15.37
CA GLY A 289 -23.31 -12.59 -16.74
C GLY A 289 -24.24 -11.52 -17.33
N ASP A 290 -24.38 -10.35 -16.71
CA ASP A 290 -25.28 -9.29 -17.23
C ASP A 290 -24.56 -8.34 -18.20
N ILE A 291 -24.77 -8.55 -19.50
CA ILE A 291 -24.12 -7.81 -20.58
C ILE A 291 -24.55 -6.34 -20.62
N ASP A 292 -25.79 -6.03 -20.24
CA ASP A 292 -26.33 -4.66 -20.35
C ASP A 292 -25.72 -3.77 -19.27
N PHE A 293 -25.68 -4.25 -18.02
CA PHE A 293 -24.97 -3.54 -16.96
C PHE A 293 -23.45 -3.48 -17.22
N LEU A 294 -22.85 -4.53 -17.79
CA LEU A 294 -21.43 -4.53 -18.14
C LEU A 294 -21.09 -3.41 -19.13
N LYS A 295 -21.86 -3.27 -20.22
CA LYS A 295 -21.64 -2.21 -21.22
C LYS A 295 -21.81 -0.82 -20.61
N LEU A 296 -22.82 -0.63 -19.77
CA LEU A 296 -23.04 0.65 -19.10
C LEU A 296 -21.89 0.99 -18.13
N ALA A 297 -21.49 0.04 -17.29
CA ALA A 297 -20.41 0.22 -16.33
C ALA A 297 -19.07 0.47 -17.03
N ALA A 298 -18.81 -0.24 -18.13
CA ALA A 298 -17.66 -0.06 -19.00
C ALA A 298 -17.55 1.37 -19.55
N ILE A 299 -18.63 1.89 -20.14
CA ILE A 299 -18.67 3.25 -20.70
C ILE A 299 -18.38 4.28 -19.60
N LYS A 300 -19.07 4.17 -18.45
CA LYS A 300 -18.90 5.11 -17.35
C LYS A 300 -17.52 5.01 -16.69
N TYR A 301 -16.95 3.83 -16.58
CA TYR A 301 -15.61 3.63 -16.03
C TYR A 301 -14.53 4.29 -16.92
N PHE A 302 -14.76 4.29 -18.24
CA PHE A 302 -13.86 4.87 -19.23
C PHE A 302 -13.97 6.40 -19.33
N GLU A 303 -15.19 6.93 -19.39
CA GLU A 303 -15.45 8.38 -19.48
C GLU A 303 -14.77 9.18 -18.35
N LEU A 304 -14.60 8.57 -17.18
CA LEU A 304 -14.09 9.27 -16.00
C LEU A 304 -12.55 9.42 -15.96
N GLU A 305 -11.77 8.53 -16.59
CA GLU A 305 -10.31 8.69 -16.72
C GLU A 305 -9.75 7.97 -17.97
N PRO A 306 -9.74 8.63 -19.14
CA PRO A 306 -9.36 8.00 -20.41
C PRO A 306 -7.84 7.72 -20.55
N GLU A 307 -6.99 8.27 -19.70
CA GLU A 307 -5.52 8.17 -19.82
C GLU A 307 -4.91 6.94 -19.13
N ASN A 308 -5.69 6.18 -18.35
CA ASN A 308 -5.17 5.08 -17.53
C ASN A 308 -5.10 3.76 -18.30
N SER A 309 -3.88 3.32 -18.65
CA SER A 309 -3.61 2.08 -19.42
C SER A 309 -4.20 0.81 -18.79
N GLY A 310 -4.21 0.70 -17.46
CA GLY A 310 -4.74 -0.46 -16.75
C GLY A 310 -6.25 -0.65 -16.93
N LYS A 311 -6.99 0.44 -17.17
CA LYS A 311 -8.45 0.38 -17.37
C LYS A 311 -8.84 -0.23 -18.70
N TYR A 312 -8.04 0.00 -19.74
CA TYR A 312 -8.26 -0.62 -21.05
C TYR A 312 -8.10 -2.13 -20.98
N VAL A 313 -7.15 -2.61 -20.17
CA VAL A 313 -6.94 -4.04 -19.94
C VAL A 313 -8.14 -4.64 -19.21
N VAL A 314 -8.59 -4.03 -18.11
CA VAL A 314 -9.79 -4.48 -17.37
C VAL A 314 -11.01 -4.52 -18.28
N LEU A 315 -11.17 -3.53 -19.16
CA LEU A 315 -12.28 -3.45 -20.12
C LEU A 315 -12.19 -4.52 -21.22
N CYS A 316 -10.99 -4.74 -21.79
CA CYS A 316 -10.76 -5.83 -22.74
C CYS A 316 -11.11 -7.18 -22.12
N ASN A 317 -10.67 -7.41 -20.87
CA ASN A 317 -10.90 -8.67 -20.19
C ASN A 317 -12.39 -8.85 -19.84
N ALA A 318 -13.07 -7.76 -19.51
CA ALA A 318 -14.52 -7.77 -19.32
C ALA A 318 -15.25 -8.15 -20.61
N TYR A 319 -14.94 -7.53 -21.76
CA TYR A 319 -15.60 -7.89 -23.04
C TYR A 319 -15.22 -9.30 -23.53
N ALA A 320 -13.96 -9.71 -23.34
CA ALA A 320 -13.49 -11.04 -23.70
C ALA A 320 -14.23 -12.15 -22.92
N ALA A 321 -14.53 -11.91 -21.63
CA ALA A 321 -15.30 -12.85 -20.80
C ALA A 321 -16.71 -13.14 -21.34
N PHE A 322 -17.25 -12.26 -22.19
CA PHE A 322 -18.56 -12.42 -22.85
C PHE A 322 -18.45 -12.75 -24.34
N GLY A 323 -17.24 -13.05 -24.84
CA GLY A 323 -17.00 -13.34 -26.25
C GLY A 323 -17.19 -12.14 -27.18
N LEU A 324 -17.21 -10.91 -26.65
CA LEU A 324 -17.38 -9.67 -27.41
C LEU A 324 -16.06 -9.20 -28.03
N TRP A 325 -15.50 -10.02 -28.93
CA TRP A 325 -14.17 -9.81 -29.52
C TRP A 325 -14.05 -8.56 -30.39
N ASP A 326 -15.15 -8.12 -31.01
CA ASP A 326 -15.17 -6.88 -31.79
C ASP A 326 -14.90 -5.65 -30.91
N ASN A 327 -15.53 -5.59 -29.73
CA ASN A 327 -15.27 -4.54 -28.75
C ASN A 327 -13.83 -4.58 -28.23
N VAL A 328 -13.27 -5.79 -28.00
CA VAL A 328 -11.87 -5.96 -27.61
C VAL A 328 -10.93 -5.42 -28.70
N ALA A 329 -11.21 -5.72 -29.97
CA ALA A 329 -10.42 -5.27 -31.10
C ALA A 329 -10.46 -3.73 -31.23
N GLU A 330 -11.63 -3.12 -31.05
CA GLU A 330 -11.81 -1.67 -31.05
C GLU A 330 -10.97 -1.00 -29.96
N ILE A 331 -11.05 -1.49 -28.72
CA ILE A 331 -10.30 -0.93 -27.57
C ILE A 331 -8.80 -1.08 -27.79
N ARG A 332 -8.33 -2.26 -28.21
CA ARG A 332 -6.90 -2.48 -28.52
C ARG A 332 -6.44 -1.63 -29.71
N GLY A 333 -7.33 -1.30 -30.64
CA GLY A 333 -7.10 -0.33 -31.70
C GLY A 333 -6.90 1.09 -31.14
N ALA A 334 -7.78 1.53 -30.25
CA ALA A 334 -7.68 2.83 -29.58
C ALA A 334 -6.39 2.95 -28.74
N MET A 335 -6.03 1.91 -27.97
CA MET A 335 -4.77 1.89 -27.20
C MET A 335 -3.55 2.11 -28.10
N ARG A 336 -3.49 1.42 -29.24
CA ARG A 336 -2.40 1.57 -30.22
C ARG A 336 -2.36 2.96 -30.82
N LYS A 337 -3.53 3.52 -31.16
CA LYS A 337 -3.64 4.88 -31.72
C LYS A 337 -3.15 5.96 -30.74
N TRP A 338 -3.34 5.76 -29.45
CA TRP A 338 -2.97 6.73 -28.40
C TRP A 338 -1.65 6.43 -27.71
N GLY A 339 -0.89 5.44 -28.20
CA GLY A 339 0.43 5.09 -27.64
C GLY A 339 0.36 4.53 -26.21
N ILE A 340 -0.78 4.01 -25.80
CA ILE A 340 -1.00 3.48 -24.45
C ILE A 340 -0.42 2.06 -24.39
N THR A 341 0.67 1.88 -23.63
CA THR A 341 1.34 0.59 -23.45
C THR A 341 1.06 -0.01 -22.08
N LYS A 342 0.85 -1.34 -22.01
CA LYS A 342 0.76 -2.10 -20.75
C LYS A 342 2.13 -2.14 -20.10
N GLU A 343 2.24 -1.73 -18.86
CA GLU A 343 3.44 -2.00 -18.05
C GLU A 343 3.42 -3.50 -17.66
N PRO A 344 4.49 -4.26 -17.97
CA PRO A 344 4.54 -5.66 -17.59
C PRO A 344 4.60 -5.79 -16.06
N GLY A 345 3.73 -6.63 -15.51
CA GLY A 345 3.80 -7.01 -14.10
C GLY A 345 5.05 -7.83 -13.84
N TYR A 346 5.67 -7.62 -12.68
CA TYR A 346 6.81 -8.39 -12.22
C TYR A 346 6.59 -8.88 -10.79
N SER A 347 7.23 -9.99 -10.45
CA SER A 347 7.38 -10.49 -9.08
C SER A 347 8.86 -10.56 -8.73
N SER A 348 9.17 -10.60 -7.45
CA SER A 348 10.56 -10.72 -7.00
C SER A 348 10.67 -11.55 -5.73
N ILE A 349 11.77 -12.29 -5.59
CA ILE A 349 12.10 -13.09 -4.40
C ILE A 349 13.56 -12.89 -4.03
N GLU A 350 13.85 -12.96 -2.73
CA GLU A 350 15.20 -12.98 -2.20
C GLU A 350 15.55 -14.39 -1.72
N VAL A 351 16.63 -14.98 -2.24
CA VAL A 351 17.12 -16.30 -1.86
C VAL A 351 18.60 -16.19 -1.50
N LYS A 352 18.95 -16.50 -0.25
CA LYS A 352 20.34 -16.43 0.26
C LYS A 352 21.00 -15.06 0.02
N ASP A 353 20.27 -13.98 0.31
CA ASP A 353 20.68 -12.58 0.11
C ASP A 353 20.91 -12.17 -1.38
N GLU A 354 20.49 -12.99 -2.36
CA GLU A 354 20.40 -12.59 -3.78
C GLU A 354 18.95 -12.27 -4.17
N PHE A 355 18.74 -11.15 -4.87
CA PHE A 355 17.42 -10.70 -5.33
C PHE A 355 17.16 -11.14 -6.77
N HIS A 356 16.04 -11.81 -7.00
CA HIS A 356 15.63 -12.34 -8.29
C HIS A 356 14.31 -11.71 -8.70
N VAL A 357 14.26 -11.08 -9.88
CA VAL A 357 13.05 -10.48 -10.46
C VAL A 357 12.59 -11.37 -11.60
N PHE A 358 11.27 -11.57 -11.70
CA PHE A 358 10.63 -12.36 -12.74
C PHE A 358 9.52 -11.55 -13.39
N CYS A 359 9.58 -11.43 -14.71
CA CYS A 359 8.50 -10.87 -15.53
C CYS A 359 7.79 -11.98 -16.30
N GLN A 360 6.58 -11.70 -16.80
CA GLN A 360 5.85 -12.65 -17.64
C GLN A 360 6.69 -13.04 -18.88
N GLY A 361 6.97 -14.33 -19.04
CA GLY A 361 7.78 -14.86 -20.14
C GLY A 361 9.29 -14.64 -20.02
N ASP A 362 9.77 -14.16 -18.87
CA ASP A 362 11.19 -13.96 -18.63
C ASP A 362 11.94 -15.31 -18.62
N LYS A 363 13.11 -15.32 -19.27
CA LYS A 363 14.04 -16.46 -19.34
C LYS A 363 15.47 -16.07 -18.96
N LEU A 364 15.69 -14.83 -18.51
CA LEU A 364 17.01 -14.27 -18.19
C LEU A 364 17.60 -14.83 -16.89
N HIS A 365 16.78 -15.48 -16.06
CA HIS A 365 17.23 -16.11 -14.83
C HIS A 365 18.19 -17.28 -15.10
N ARG A 366 19.29 -17.37 -14.35
CA ARG A 366 20.33 -18.41 -14.52
C ARG A 366 19.80 -19.84 -14.40
N GLN A 367 18.75 -20.03 -13.62
CA GLN A 367 18.06 -21.31 -13.40
C GLN A 367 16.71 -21.39 -14.13
N SER A 368 16.49 -20.59 -15.19
CA SER A 368 15.19 -20.51 -15.86
C SER A 368 14.67 -21.89 -16.28
N GLU A 369 15.52 -22.75 -16.84
CA GLU A 369 15.16 -24.12 -17.25
C GLU A 369 14.62 -24.96 -16.08
N GLU A 370 15.30 -24.97 -14.93
CA GLU A 370 14.88 -25.69 -13.73
C GLU A 370 13.56 -25.15 -13.17
N ILE A 371 13.40 -23.82 -13.18
CA ILE A 371 12.17 -23.14 -12.73
C ILE A 371 10.99 -23.55 -13.61
N TYR A 372 11.13 -23.49 -14.93
CA TYR A 372 10.04 -23.88 -15.85
C TYR A 372 9.72 -25.38 -15.75
N GLN A 373 10.72 -26.24 -15.53
CA GLN A 373 10.47 -27.67 -15.26
C GLN A 373 9.70 -27.88 -13.95
N MET A 374 10.02 -27.12 -12.90
CA MET A 374 9.29 -27.18 -11.63
C MET A 374 7.85 -26.66 -11.78
N ILE A 375 7.64 -25.54 -12.47
CA ILE A 375 6.30 -25.00 -12.78
C ILE A 375 5.47 -26.03 -13.52
N LYS A 376 6.06 -26.73 -14.50
CA LYS A 376 5.39 -27.81 -15.23
C LYS A 376 4.96 -28.94 -14.29
N LYS A 377 5.87 -29.44 -13.44
CA LYS A 377 5.57 -30.48 -12.44
C LYS A 377 4.43 -30.07 -11.51
N ILE A 378 4.45 -28.84 -10.99
CA ILE A 378 3.38 -28.31 -10.12
C ILE A 378 2.06 -28.25 -10.89
N THR A 379 2.09 -27.80 -12.14
CA THR A 379 0.90 -27.72 -12.99
C THR A 379 0.30 -29.10 -13.25
N ASP A 380 1.13 -30.12 -13.47
CA ASP A 380 0.69 -31.50 -13.65
C ASP A 380 0.04 -32.05 -12.36
N ILE A 381 0.67 -31.81 -11.19
CA ILE A 381 0.10 -32.17 -9.88
C ILE A 381 -1.26 -31.49 -9.64
N LEU A 382 -1.39 -30.22 -10.01
CA LEU A 382 -2.63 -29.47 -9.87
C LEU A 382 -3.73 -30.08 -10.76
N LYS A 383 -3.42 -30.40 -12.02
CA LYS A 383 -4.36 -31.06 -12.94
C LYS A 383 -4.81 -32.42 -12.41
N ASP A 384 -3.91 -33.20 -11.83
CA ASP A 384 -4.24 -34.49 -11.20
C ASP A 384 -5.16 -34.32 -9.97
N ALA A 385 -5.22 -33.13 -9.38
CA ALA A 385 -6.14 -32.76 -8.30
C ALA A 385 -7.43 -32.07 -8.80
N ASP A 386 -7.81 -32.30 -10.07
CA ASP A 386 -8.96 -31.69 -10.75
C ASP A 386 -8.92 -30.14 -10.82
N TYR A 387 -7.74 -29.52 -10.64
CA TYR A 387 -7.59 -28.10 -10.88
C TYR A 387 -7.58 -27.82 -12.39
N VAL A 388 -8.61 -27.12 -12.85
CA VAL A 388 -8.67 -26.58 -14.22
C VAL A 388 -8.17 -25.13 -14.18
N PRO A 389 -6.95 -24.84 -14.66
CA PRO A 389 -6.51 -23.46 -14.79
C PRO A 389 -7.43 -22.72 -15.76
N ASP A 390 -7.88 -21.52 -15.37
CA ASP A 390 -8.51 -20.60 -16.31
C ASP A 390 -7.42 -20.11 -17.28
N LEU A 391 -7.41 -20.68 -18.48
CA LEU A 391 -6.47 -20.36 -19.55
C LEU A 391 -7.01 -19.25 -20.48
N SER A 392 -8.08 -18.55 -20.08
CA SER A 392 -8.49 -17.36 -20.80
C SER A 392 -7.33 -16.35 -20.83
N PRO A 393 -6.96 -15.79 -21.99
CA PRO A 393 -5.77 -14.97 -22.10
C PRO A 393 -5.96 -13.63 -21.36
N ASP A 394 -5.20 -13.45 -20.27
CA ASP A 394 -5.10 -12.24 -19.42
C ASP A 394 -4.72 -10.94 -20.14
#